data_AF-A0A2N2DAR6-F1
#
_entry.id   AF-A0A2N2DAR6-F1
#
_cell.length_a   1.000
_cell.length_b   1.000
_cell.length_c   1.000
_cell.angle_alpha   90.00
_cell.angle_beta   90.00
_cell.angle_gamma   90.00
#
_symmetry.space_group_name_H-M   'P 1'
#
loop_
_entity.id
_entity.type
_entity.pdbx_description
1 polymer ?
#
loop_
_entity_poly.entity_id
_entity_poly.type
_entity_poly.pdbx_seq_one_letter_code
_entity_poly.pdbx_strand_id
1 'polypeptide(L)'
;MVFERTTDEDRYLIKFQKFTKVYSMVDTKKVQKKSDELDSNGQPISIEEYNERLREEIFKSGNTNKKERLARLKMAPRKPASFVAYSLQYKRNPDVIVEVLERAKGICEECGNPAPFIRTSDGTPYLEVHHIIPLSKDGEDTVENGVALCPNCHRKAHFGN
;
A
#
# COMPACT_ATOMS: atom_id res chain seq x y z
N MET A 1 35.61 17.09 10.72
CA MET A 1 34.40 17.24 9.88
C MET A 1 33.23 16.68 10.66
N VAL A 2 32.33 17.55 11.09
CA VAL A 2 31.15 17.17 11.86
C VAL A 2 30.10 16.68 10.86
N PHE A 3 29.74 15.40 10.91
CA PHE A 3 28.60 14.89 10.17
C PHE A 3 27.35 15.21 10.98
N GLU A 4 26.65 16.27 10.59
CA GLU A 4 25.29 16.54 11.08
C GLU A 4 24.38 15.40 10.62
N ARG A 5 23.94 14.57 11.57
CA ARG A 5 22.91 13.57 11.33
C ARG A 5 21.58 14.31 11.24
N THR A 6 21.05 14.42 10.03
CA THR A 6 19.66 14.86 9.84
C THR A 6 18.74 13.83 10.47
N THR A 7 17.83 14.30 11.31
CA THR A 7 16.88 13.42 12.02
C THR A 7 15.79 12.94 11.06
N ASP A 8 15.06 11.87 11.42
CA ASP A 8 13.96 11.35 10.60
C ASP A 8 12.86 12.39 10.34
N GLU A 9 12.70 13.38 11.24
CA GLU A 9 11.80 14.52 11.06
C GLU A 9 12.27 15.47 9.94
N ASP A 10 13.58 15.70 9.82
CA ASP A 10 14.16 16.55 8.78
C ASP A 10 14.01 15.91 7.38
N ARG A 11 14.15 14.57 7.29
CA ARG A 11 13.85 13.81 6.07
C ARG A 11 12.37 13.88 5.68
N TYR A 12 11.47 13.89 6.67
CA TYR A 12 10.03 14.00 6.44
C TYR A 12 9.66 15.38 5.90
N LEU A 13 10.19 16.46 6.49
CA LEU A 13 9.94 17.84 6.04
C LEU A 13 10.46 18.11 4.62
N ILE A 14 11.64 17.57 4.27
CA ILE A 14 12.20 17.71 2.91
C ILE A 14 11.37 16.91 1.88
N LYS A 15 10.84 15.72 2.25
CA LYS A 15 9.89 14.96 1.42
C LYS A 15 8.55 15.69 1.28
N PHE A 16 8.05 16.31 2.34
CA PHE A 16 6.79 17.05 2.39
C PHE A 16 6.82 18.32 1.50
N GLN A 17 7.93 19.08 1.53
CA GLN A 17 8.12 20.24 0.64
C GLN A 17 8.23 19.86 -0.85
N LYS A 18 8.77 18.68 -1.17
CA LYS A 18 8.74 18.16 -2.55
C LYS A 18 7.33 17.68 -2.93
N PHE A 19 6.55 17.16 -1.98
CA PHE A 19 5.20 16.66 -2.18
C PHE A 19 4.18 17.77 -2.49
N THR A 20 4.25 18.90 -1.78
CA THR A 20 3.42 20.09 -2.08
C THR A 20 3.66 20.62 -3.49
N LYS A 21 4.89 20.49 -3.99
CA LYS A 21 5.26 20.89 -5.35
C LYS A 21 4.69 19.94 -6.42
N VAL A 22 4.65 18.63 -6.17
CA VAL A 22 4.01 17.64 -7.08
C VAL A 22 2.49 17.85 -7.16
N TYR A 23 1.85 18.25 -6.05
CA TYR A 23 0.41 18.56 -6.02
C TYR A 23 0.04 19.74 -6.93
N SER A 24 0.96 20.68 -7.15
CA SER A 24 0.77 21.80 -8.10
C SER A 24 0.76 21.40 -9.59
N MET A 25 1.16 20.16 -9.91
CA MET A 25 1.30 19.66 -11.29
C MET A 25 0.22 18.64 -11.71
N VAL A 26 -0.64 18.21 -10.77
CA VAL A 26 -1.84 17.43 -11.08
C VAL A 26 -2.98 18.44 -11.26
N ASP A 27 -3.79 18.31 -12.32
CA ASP A 27 -4.90 19.24 -12.63
C ASP A 27 -5.88 19.36 -11.44
N THR A 28 -5.60 20.33 -10.56
CA THR A 28 -6.21 20.50 -9.24
C THR A 28 -7.72 20.69 -9.35
N LYS A 29 -8.20 21.23 -10.49
CA LYS A 29 -9.62 21.48 -10.75
C LYS A 29 -10.47 20.20 -10.88
N LYS A 30 -9.87 19.05 -11.23
CA LYS A 30 -10.57 17.75 -11.27
C LYS A 30 -10.51 17.01 -9.93
N VAL A 31 -9.46 17.22 -9.15
CA VAL A 31 -9.24 16.61 -7.83
C VAL A 31 -10.08 17.30 -6.75
N GLN A 32 -10.15 18.65 -6.77
CA GLN A 32 -10.88 19.45 -5.76
C GLN A 32 -12.40 19.26 -5.80
N LYS A 33 -12.97 18.78 -6.91
CA LYS A 33 -14.41 18.51 -7.03
C LYS A 33 -14.84 17.17 -6.41
N LYS A 34 -13.92 16.37 -5.86
CA LYS A 34 -14.15 15.00 -5.40
C LYS A 34 -13.60 14.66 -4.00
N SER A 35 -12.99 15.60 -3.27
CA SER A 35 -12.33 15.29 -1.99
C SER A 35 -13.23 15.60 -0.78
N ASP A 36 -13.98 14.61 -0.31
CA ASP A 36 -14.75 14.70 0.95
C ASP A 36 -13.96 14.19 2.18
N GLU A 37 -12.82 13.52 1.98
CA GLU A 37 -11.96 12.99 3.04
C GLU A 37 -10.67 13.80 3.14
N LEU A 38 -10.68 14.81 4.00
CA LEU A 38 -9.54 15.68 4.28
C LEU A 38 -9.00 15.43 5.70
N ASP A 39 -7.71 15.73 5.89
CA ASP A 39 -7.07 15.79 7.19
C ASP A 39 -7.44 17.10 7.93
N SER A 40 -6.92 17.26 9.15
CA SER A 40 -7.14 18.47 9.96
C SER A 40 -6.61 19.77 9.33
N ASN A 41 -5.76 19.68 8.30
CA ASN A 41 -5.17 20.80 7.58
C ASN A 41 -5.86 21.06 6.23
N GLY A 42 -6.93 20.32 5.90
CA GLY A 42 -7.65 20.44 4.64
C GLY A 42 -6.93 19.80 3.45
N GLN A 43 -5.97 18.91 3.68
CA GLN A 43 -5.28 18.14 2.64
C GLN A 43 -5.94 16.77 2.46
N PRO A 44 -5.87 16.14 1.28
CA PRO A 44 -6.37 14.77 1.11
C PRO A 44 -5.65 13.83 2.07
N ILE A 45 -6.35 12.86 2.66
CA ILE A 45 -5.74 11.85 3.54
C ILE A 45 -4.89 10.84 2.76
N SER A 46 -3.97 10.16 3.45
CA SER A 46 -3.24 9.02 2.89
C SER A 46 -4.14 7.79 2.77
N ILE A 47 -3.77 6.85 1.89
CA ILE A 47 -4.48 5.57 1.79
C ILE A 47 -4.35 4.76 3.09
N GLU A 48 -3.22 4.89 3.79
CA GLU A 48 -2.99 4.27 5.08
C GLU A 48 -3.99 4.79 6.13
N GLU A 49 -4.13 6.11 6.24
CA GLU A 49 -5.07 6.76 7.16
C GLU A 49 -6.53 6.40 6.83
N TYR A 50 -6.90 6.41 5.54
CA TYR A 50 -8.21 5.97 5.12
C TYR A 50 -8.50 4.52 5.54
N ASN A 51 -7.53 3.62 5.33
CA ASN A 51 -7.67 2.22 5.70
C ASN A 51 -7.78 2.00 7.21
N GLU A 52 -7.19 2.88 8.04
CA GLU A 52 -7.35 2.86 9.50
C GLU A 52 -8.76 3.31 9.90
N ARG A 53 -9.22 4.46 9.40
CA ARG A 53 -10.60 4.93 9.62
C ARG A 53 -11.63 3.87 9.20
N LEU A 54 -11.44 3.27 8.03
CA LEU A 54 -12.32 2.22 7.52
C LEU A 54 -12.29 0.97 8.41
N ARG A 55 -11.13 0.57 8.94
CA ARG A 55 -11.02 -0.55 9.88
C ARG A 55 -11.82 -0.31 11.16
N GLU A 56 -11.77 0.90 11.71
CA GLU A 56 -12.58 1.27 12.87
C GLU A 56 -14.09 1.20 12.58
N GLU A 57 -14.52 1.73 11.43
CA GLU A 57 -15.93 1.67 11.03
C GLU A 57 -16.41 0.23 10.76
N ILE A 58 -15.55 -0.62 10.19
CA ILE A 58 -15.82 -2.05 10.06
C ILE A 58 -15.97 -2.69 11.45
N PHE A 59 -15.08 -2.39 12.39
CA PHE A 59 -15.15 -2.91 13.76
C PHE A 59 -16.45 -2.49 14.47
N LYS A 60 -16.79 -1.19 14.43
CA LYS A 60 -18.06 -0.66 14.96
C LYS A 60 -19.26 -1.36 14.32
N SER A 61 -19.25 -1.53 13.00
CA SER A 61 -20.32 -2.23 12.28
C SER A 61 -20.40 -3.72 12.64
N GLY A 62 -19.26 -4.39 12.84
CA GLY A 62 -19.15 -5.77 13.30
C GLY A 62 -19.79 -6.01 14.67
N ASN A 63 -19.67 -5.03 15.57
CA ASN A 63 -20.26 -5.06 16.92
C ASN A 63 -21.76 -4.75 16.97
N THR A 64 -22.39 -4.46 15.82
CA THR A 64 -23.85 -4.30 15.72
C THR A 64 -24.53 -5.61 15.33
N ASN A 65 -25.85 -5.72 15.47
CA ASN A 65 -26.57 -6.90 15.00
C ASN A 65 -26.90 -6.81 13.50
N LYS A 66 -27.23 -7.96 12.89
CA LYS A 66 -27.56 -8.06 11.46
C LYS A 66 -28.75 -7.17 11.07
N LYS A 67 -29.76 -7.02 11.93
CA LYS A 67 -30.96 -6.22 11.66
C LYS A 67 -30.61 -4.75 11.50
N GLU A 68 -29.78 -4.21 12.40
CA GLU A 68 -29.29 -2.83 12.35
C GLU A 68 -28.45 -2.56 11.11
N ARG A 69 -27.51 -3.45 10.77
CA ARG A 69 -26.73 -3.33 9.53
C ARG A 69 -27.63 -3.29 8.30
N LEU A 70 -28.60 -4.19 8.22
CA LEU A 70 -29.54 -4.24 7.08
C LEU A 70 -30.42 -2.99 7.00
N ALA A 71 -30.80 -2.39 8.13
CA ALA A 71 -31.54 -1.12 8.14
C ALA A 71 -30.68 0.02 7.57
N ARG A 72 -29.42 0.14 7.99
CA ARG A 72 -28.48 1.14 7.42
C ARG A 72 -28.26 0.93 5.92
N LEU A 73 -28.10 -0.32 5.47
CA LEU A 73 -27.90 -0.66 4.06
C LEU A 73 -29.12 -0.33 3.18
N LYS A 74 -30.35 -0.39 3.70
CA LYS A 74 -31.55 0.01 2.96
C LYS A 74 -31.59 1.51 2.65
N MET A 75 -31.00 2.33 3.53
CA MET A 75 -30.96 3.78 3.38
C MET A 75 -29.69 4.28 2.68
N ALA A 76 -28.67 3.44 2.58
CA ALA A 76 -27.38 3.80 1.99
C ALA A 76 -27.47 3.96 0.46
N PRO A 77 -26.71 4.90 -0.14
CA PRO A 77 -26.58 4.98 -1.59
C PRO A 77 -25.94 3.69 -2.12
N ARG A 78 -26.50 3.15 -3.22
CA ARG A 78 -25.98 1.93 -3.85
C ARG A 78 -24.62 2.12 -4.53
N LYS A 79 -24.30 3.35 -4.92
CA LYS A 79 -23.02 3.73 -5.51
C LYS A 79 -22.22 4.50 -4.48
N PRO A 80 -20.99 4.08 -4.16
CA PRO A 80 -20.16 4.79 -3.20
C PRO A 80 -19.72 6.15 -3.77
N ALA A 81 -19.50 7.12 -2.88
CA ALA A 81 -18.77 8.32 -3.23
C ALA A 81 -17.32 7.95 -3.59
N SER A 82 -16.73 8.67 -4.54
CA SER A 82 -15.31 8.53 -4.89
C SER A 82 -14.53 9.70 -4.32
N PHE A 83 -13.41 9.42 -3.66
CA PHE A 83 -12.47 10.43 -3.17
C PHE A 83 -11.05 10.15 -3.68
N VAL A 84 -10.14 11.09 -3.44
CA VAL A 84 -8.73 10.97 -3.81
C VAL A 84 -7.92 10.78 -2.53
N ALA A 85 -7.09 9.73 -2.50
CA ALA A 85 -6.10 9.46 -1.47
C ALA A 85 -4.72 9.34 -2.11
N TYR A 86 -3.67 9.55 -1.33
CA TYR A 86 -2.29 9.38 -1.80
C TYR A 86 -1.58 8.21 -1.10
N SER A 87 -0.50 7.71 -1.69
CA SER A 87 0.38 6.72 -1.06
C SER A 87 1.83 7.03 -1.40
N LEU A 88 2.75 6.72 -0.48
CA LEU A 88 4.19 6.78 -0.76
C LEU A 88 4.63 5.47 -1.38
N GLN A 89 5.38 5.54 -2.49
CA GLN A 89 5.89 4.38 -3.19
C GLN A 89 7.41 4.49 -3.38
N TYR A 90 8.08 3.33 -3.35
CA TYR A 90 9.50 3.21 -3.64
C TYR A 90 9.70 2.80 -5.10
N LYS A 91 10.60 3.48 -5.81
CA LYS A 91 11.01 3.05 -7.16
C LYS A 91 11.92 1.83 -7.00
N ARG A 92 11.36 0.65 -7.23
CA ARG A 92 12.10 -0.62 -7.14
C ARG A 92 12.95 -0.85 -8.39
N ASN A 93 14.06 -1.55 -8.20
CA ASN A 93 14.93 -2.02 -9.26
C ASN A 93 14.28 -3.24 -9.96
N PRO A 94 13.94 -3.14 -11.26
CA PRO A 94 13.34 -4.25 -11.98
C PRO A 94 14.23 -5.49 -12.02
N ASP A 95 15.57 -5.33 -12.04
CA ASP A 95 16.50 -6.46 -12.12
C ASP A 95 16.45 -7.32 -10.85
N VAL A 96 16.32 -6.68 -9.68
CA VAL A 96 16.12 -7.38 -8.39
C VAL A 96 14.82 -8.18 -8.42
N ILE A 97 13.75 -7.60 -8.98
CA ILE A 97 12.45 -8.28 -9.06
C ILE A 97 12.56 -9.52 -9.95
N VAL A 98 13.15 -9.39 -11.13
CA VAL A 98 13.30 -10.50 -12.09
C VAL A 98 14.18 -11.60 -11.50
N GLU A 99 15.35 -11.25 -10.95
CA GLU A 99 16.29 -12.22 -10.37
C GLU A 99 15.67 -13.04 -9.23
N VAL A 100 14.91 -12.39 -8.33
CA VAL A 100 14.22 -13.07 -7.23
C VAL A 100 13.14 -14.03 -7.75
N LEU A 101 12.38 -13.62 -8.78
CA LEU A 101 11.35 -14.48 -9.37
C LEU A 101 11.94 -15.68 -10.13
N GLU A 102 13.05 -15.49 -10.85
CA GLU A 102 13.76 -16.56 -11.54
C GLU A 102 14.39 -17.56 -10.55
N ARG A 103 15.03 -17.07 -9.49
CA ARG A 103 15.56 -17.89 -8.39
C ARG A 103 14.47 -18.81 -7.80
N ALA A 104 13.27 -18.27 -7.60
CA ALA A 104 12.15 -18.97 -7.00
C ALA A 104 11.56 -20.08 -7.90
N LYS A 105 11.81 -20.05 -9.22
CA LYS A 105 11.33 -21.06 -10.18
C LYS A 105 9.83 -21.35 -10.07
N GLY A 106 9.04 -20.32 -9.78
CA GLY A 106 7.58 -20.43 -9.62
C GLY A 106 7.12 -21.14 -8.35
N ILE A 107 8.00 -21.33 -7.36
CA ILE A 107 7.67 -21.87 -6.04
C ILE A 107 7.73 -20.75 -5.00
N CYS A 108 6.72 -20.67 -4.14
CA CYS A 108 6.71 -19.73 -3.02
C CYS A 108 7.83 -20.07 -2.03
N GLU A 109 8.70 -19.10 -1.72
CA GLU A 109 9.86 -19.30 -0.84
C GLU A 109 9.49 -19.37 0.66
N GLU A 110 8.23 -19.09 1.03
CA GLU A 110 7.72 -19.25 2.40
C GLU A 110 7.02 -20.61 2.62
N CYS A 111 6.05 -20.96 1.77
CA CYS A 111 5.23 -22.16 1.97
C CYS A 111 5.59 -23.35 1.09
N GLY A 112 6.53 -23.20 0.16
CA GLY A 112 6.97 -24.27 -0.75
C GLY A 112 5.93 -24.69 -1.80
N ASN A 113 4.76 -24.06 -1.84
CA ASN A 113 3.74 -24.35 -2.84
C ASN A 113 4.06 -23.69 -4.18
N PRO A 114 3.65 -24.29 -5.32
CA PRO A 114 3.76 -23.63 -6.62
C PRO A 114 2.91 -22.35 -6.66
N ALA A 115 3.26 -21.45 -7.58
CA ALA A 115 2.49 -20.26 -7.86
C ALA A 115 1.01 -20.63 -8.13
N PRO A 116 0.05 -19.84 -7.62
CA PRO A 116 -1.36 -20.16 -7.71
C PRO A 116 -1.93 -20.15 -9.14
N PHE A 117 -1.28 -19.43 -10.05
CA PHE A 117 -1.67 -19.36 -11.46
C PHE A 117 -0.51 -18.87 -12.33
N ILE A 118 -0.70 -18.97 -13.64
CA ILE A 118 0.21 -18.45 -14.66
C ILE A 118 -0.30 -17.09 -15.16
N ARG A 119 0.58 -16.11 -15.28
CA ARG A 119 0.28 -14.78 -15.84
C ARG A 119 -0.21 -14.94 -17.27
N THR A 120 -1.37 -14.37 -17.58
CA THR A 120 -1.89 -14.32 -18.96
C THR A 120 -1.08 -13.37 -19.86
N SER A 121 -0.36 -12.42 -19.27
CA SER A 121 0.44 -11.43 -19.99
C SER A 121 1.69 -12.01 -20.66
N ASP A 122 2.35 -12.96 -20.00
CA ASP A 122 3.69 -13.43 -20.39
C ASP A 122 3.93 -14.93 -20.15
N GLY A 123 2.96 -15.66 -19.60
CA GLY A 123 3.10 -17.09 -19.35
C GLY A 123 3.96 -17.48 -18.13
N THR A 124 4.37 -16.51 -17.30
CA THR A 124 5.21 -16.78 -16.12
C THR A 124 4.39 -17.14 -14.86
N PRO A 125 4.95 -17.93 -13.90
CA PRO A 125 4.29 -18.21 -12.63
C PRO A 125 4.08 -16.96 -11.76
N TYR A 126 2.86 -16.76 -11.23
CA TYR A 126 2.54 -15.57 -10.44
C TYR A 126 3.01 -15.65 -8.99
N LEU A 127 4.12 -14.99 -8.68
CA LEU A 127 4.59 -14.67 -7.33
C LEU A 127 4.82 -13.16 -7.19
N GLU A 128 4.83 -12.67 -5.95
CA GLU A 128 5.05 -11.27 -5.58
C GLU A 128 6.36 -11.14 -4.80
N VAL A 129 7.24 -10.22 -5.20
CA VAL A 129 8.49 -9.95 -4.49
C VAL A 129 8.22 -9.07 -3.27
N HIS A 130 8.58 -9.61 -2.12
CA HIS A 130 8.54 -8.96 -0.81
C HIS A 130 9.97 -8.70 -0.31
N HIS A 131 10.18 -7.57 0.37
CA HIS A 131 11.47 -7.29 1.02
C HIS A 131 11.41 -7.76 2.47
N ILE A 132 12.35 -8.62 2.89
CA ILE A 132 12.43 -9.20 4.24
C ILE A 132 12.54 -8.09 5.29
N ILE A 133 13.49 -7.17 5.08
CA ILE A 133 13.51 -5.86 5.74
C ILE A 133 12.75 -4.91 4.82
N PRO A 134 11.57 -4.39 5.24
CA PRO A 134 10.78 -3.51 4.39
C PRO A 134 11.54 -2.24 4.00
N LEU A 135 11.36 -1.77 2.76
CA LEU A 135 11.94 -0.49 2.30
C LEU A 135 11.47 0.72 3.14
N SER A 136 10.29 0.63 3.76
CA SER A 136 9.78 1.64 4.71
C SER A 136 10.54 1.67 6.04
N LYS A 137 11.30 0.61 6.34
CA LYS A 137 12.15 0.46 7.52
C LYS A 137 13.64 0.44 7.14
N ASP A 138 13.99 1.20 6.10
CA ASP A 138 15.36 1.34 5.60
C ASP A 138 15.99 0.04 5.06
N GLY A 139 15.15 -0.92 4.64
CA GLY A 139 15.62 -2.11 3.94
C GLY A 139 16.19 -1.79 2.56
N GLU A 140 17.20 -2.55 2.14
CA GLU A 140 17.84 -2.39 0.84
C GLU A 140 17.04 -3.04 -0.29
N ASP A 141 17.11 -2.48 -1.49
CA ASP A 141 16.52 -3.07 -2.69
C ASP A 141 17.51 -4.00 -3.38
N THR A 142 17.73 -5.17 -2.79
CA THR A 142 18.72 -6.18 -3.20
C THR A 142 18.08 -7.57 -3.30
N VAL A 143 18.74 -8.48 -4.02
CA VAL A 143 18.26 -9.86 -4.22
C VAL A 143 18.26 -10.64 -2.91
N GLU A 144 19.23 -10.37 -2.03
CA GLU A 144 19.39 -10.96 -0.70
C GLU A 144 18.25 -10.54 0.24
N ASN A 145 17.77 -9.30 0.11
CA ASN A 145 16.63 -8.81 0.89
C ASN A 145 15.29 -9.14 0.23
N GLY A 146 15.27 -9.67 -0.99
CA GLY A 146 14.06 -10.03 -1.73
C GLY A 146 13.65 -11.49 -1.55
N VAL A 147 12.35 -11.73 -1.39
CA VAL A 147 11.74 -13.07 -1.32
C VAL A 147 10.49 -13.15 -2.21
N ALA A 148 10.35 -14.23 -2.98
CA ALA A 148 9.19 -14.48 -3.83
C ALA A 148 8.09 -15.21 -3.08
N LEU A 149 6.94 -14.57 -2.91
CA LEU A 149 5.81 -15.08 -2.13
C LEU A 149 4.56 -15.27 -2.98
N CYS A 150 3.78 -16.30 -2.66
CA CYS A 150 2.41 -16.37 -3.18
C CYS A 150 1.55 -15.25 -2.53
N PRO A 151 0.42 -14.85 -3.14
CA PRO A 151 -0.41 -13.76 -2.62
C PRO A 151 -0.85 -13.96 -1.17
N ASN A 152 -1.12 -15.20 -0.75
CA ASN A 152 -1.52 -15.51 0.62
C ASN A 152 -0.37 -15.29 1.61
N CYS A 153 0.82 -15.81 1.32
CA CYS A 153 2.01 -15.62 2.14
C CYS A 153 2.42 -14.14 2.19
N HIS A 154 2.34 -13.44 1.06
CA HIS A 154 2.66 -12.02 1.02
C HIS A 154 1.72 -11.19 1.90
N ARG A 155 0.40 -11.44 1.83
CA ARG A 155 -0.57 -10.76 2.72
C ARG A 155 -0.37 -11.11 4.19
N LYS A 156 -0.03 -12.37 4.50
CA LYS A 156 0.32 -12.80 5.86
C LYS A 156 1.55 -12.03 6.38
N ALA A 157 2.58 -11.82 5.56
CA ALA A 157 3.75 -11.04 5.96
C ALA A 157 3.43 -9.57 6.32
N HIS A 158 2.39 -8.98 5.69
CA HIS A 158 1.95 -7.61 6.00
C HIS A 158 1.00 -7.52 7.21
N PHE A 159 0.11 -8.51 7.39
CA PHE A 159 -1.04 -8.37 8.31
C PHE A 159 -1.23 -9.52 9.30
N GLY A 160 -0.49 -10.62 9.15
CA GLY A 160 -0.74 -11.89 9.82
C GLY A 160 -0.01 -12.08 11.14
N ASN A 161 0.02 -11.05 12.00
CA ASN A 161 0.43 -11.15 13.40
C ASN A 161 -0.80 -11.11 14.31
#